data_AF-A0A519K1W2-F1
#
_entry.id   AF-A0A519K1W2-F1
#
_cell.length_a   1.000
_cell.length_b   1.000
_cell.length_c   1.000
_cell.angle_alpha   90.00
_cell.angle_beta   90.00
_cell.angle_gamma   90.00
#
_symmetry.space_group_name_H-M   'P 1'
#
loop_
_entity.id
_entity.type
_entity.pdbx_description
1 polymer ?
#
loop_
_entity_poly.entity_id
_entity_poly.type
_entity_poly.pdbx_seq_one_letter_code
_entity_poly.pdbx_strand_id
1 'polypeptide(L)'
;MIYILIALIALLTAVIVGLCINFSKAKRSHAQKVGELQYVIVQLTAHNDEQIDKLKLSDALREKLQTARETIDKDLISMQYDFVETLAKNNLIK
;
A
#
# COMPACT_ATOMS: atom_id res chain seq x y z
N MET A 1 26.10 -39.02 -51.60
CA MET A 1 24.78 -38.77 -50.96
C MET A 1 24.79 -38.95 -49.44
N ILE A 2 25.32 -40.06 -48.91
CA ILE A 2 25.40 -40.31 -47.45
C ILE A 2 26.14 -39.21 -46.68
N TYR A 3 27.29 -38.74 -47.19
CA TYR A 3 28.07 -37.67 -46.53
C TYR A 3 27.32 -36.33 -46.40
N ILE A 4 26.50 -35.98 -47.41
CA ILE A 4 25.68 -34.76 -47.38
C ILE A 4 24.60 -34.88 -46.30
N LEU A 5 24.00 -36.07 -46.19
CA LEU A 5 22.98 -36.35 -45.17
C LEU A 5 23.57 -36.23 -43.75
N ILE A 6 24.76 -36.78 -43.53
CA ILE A 6 25.47 -36.70 -42.24
C ILE A 6 25.80 -35.25 -41.89
N ALA A 7 26.31 -34.47 -42.85
CA ALA A 7 26.61 -33.05 -42.63
C ALA A 7 25.35 -32.25 -42.25
N LEU A 8 24.21 -32.54 -42.89
CA LEU A 8 22.95 -31.87 -42.64
C LEU A 8 22.37 -32.22 -41.25
N ILE A 9 22.49 -33.48 -40.83
CA ILE A 9 22.10 -33.93 -39.49
C ILE A 9 22.99 -33.28 -38.41
N ALA A 10 24.31 -33.20 -38.66
CA ALA A 10 25.25 -32.53 -37.75
C ALA A 10 24.95 -31.03 -37.62
N LEU A 11 24.59 -30.36 -38.72
CA LEU A 11 24.21 -28.96 -38.70
C LEU A 11 22.91 -28.73 -37.92
N LEU A 12 21.89 -29.56 -38.14
CA LEU A 12 20.61 -29.46 -37.43
C LEU A 12 20.77 -29.70 -35.92
N THR A 13 21.58 -30.69 -35.54
CA THR A 13 21.88 -30.95 -34.12
C THR A 13 22.63 -29.80 -33.47
N ALA A 14 23.59 -29.18 -34.16
CA ALA A 14 24.27 -27.99 -33.66
C ALA A 14 23.29 -26.81 -33.44
N VAL A 15 22.35 -26.59 -34.37
CA VAL A 15 21.31 -25.56 -34.24
C VAL A 15 20.41 -25.83 -33.03
N ILE A 16 19.96 -27.06 -32.85
CA ILE A 16 19.11 -27.45 -31.71
C ILE A 16 19.83 -27.22 -30.38
N VAL A 17 21.11 -27.61 -30.29
CA VAL A 17 21.92 -27.39 -29.09
C VAL A 17 22.09 -25.89 -28.81
N GLY A 18 22.38 -25.09 -29.83
CA GLY A 18 22.46 -23.63 -29.70
C GLY A 18 21.15 -23.01 -29.19
N LEU A 19 20.01 -23.47 -29.73
CA LEU A 19 18.69 -23.02 -29.30
C LEU A 19 18.41 -23.40 -27.84
N CYS A 20 18.72 -24.62 -27.43
CA CYS A 20 18.54 -25.08 -26.05
C CYS A 20 19.35 -24.25 -25.05
N ILE A 21 20.60 -23.91 -25.39
CA ILE A 21 21.45 -23.05 -24.54
C ILE A 21 20.85 -21.64 -24.44
N ASN A 22 20.44 -21.06 -25.58
CA ASN A 22 19.88 -19.72 -25.59
C ASN A 22 18.55 -19.66 -24.82
N PHE A 23 17.70 -20.68 -24.97
CA PHE A 23 16.45 -20.81 -24.24
C PHE A 23 16.67 -20.95 -22.73
N SER A 24 17.69 -21.71 -22.32
CA SER A 24 18.08 -21.83 -20.91
C SER A 24 18.57 -20.51 -20.33
N LYS A 25 19.35 -19.73 -21.09
CA LYS A 25 19.79 -18.39 -20.69
C LYS A 25 18.60 -17.42 -20.57
N ALA A 26 17.72 -17.42 -21.56
CA ALA A 26 16.52 -16.60 -21.56
C ALA A 26 15.61 -16.90 -20.36
N LYS A 27 15.40 -18.18 -20.04
CA LYS A 27 14.61 -18.61 -18.88
C LYS A 27 15.20 -18.14 -17.56
N ARG A 28 16.53 -18.19 -17.40
CA ARG A 28 17.23 -17.66 -16.21
C ARG A 28 17.08 -16.15 -16.08
N SER A 29 17.27 -15.40 -17.17
CA SER A 29 17.09 -13.94 -17.18
C SER A 29 15.64 -13.55 -16.87
N HIS A 30 14.67 -14.27 -17.42
CA HIS A 30 13.26 -14.01 -17.14
C HIS A 30 12.90 -14.32 -15.68
N ALA A 31 13.45 -15.40 -15.10
CA ALA A 31 13.24 -15.72 -13.70
C ALA A 31 13.83 -14.65 -12.76
N GLN A 32 15.02 -14.12 -13.07
CA GLN A 32 15.62 -13.02 -12.32
C GLN A 32 14.74 -11.75 -12.35
N LYS A 33 14.31 -11.33 -13.55
CA LYS A 33 13.43 -10.16 -13.70
C LYS A 33 12.10 -10.32 -12.97
N VAL A 34 11.51 -11.52 -13.00
CA VAL A 34 10.27 -11.81 -12.27
C VAL A 34 10.51 -11.79 -10.75
N GLY A 35 11.64 -12.29 -10.27
CA GLY A 35 12.00 -12.22 -8.85
C GLY A 35 12.19 -10.78 -8.36
N GLU A 36 12.86 -9.93 -9.15
CA GLU A 36 13.00 -8.50 -8.85
C GLU A 36 11.64 -7.79 -8.80
N LEU A 37 10.75 -8.08 -9.76
CA LEU A 37 9.39 -7.53 -9.77
C LEU A 37 8.57 -8.01 -8.57
N GLN A 38 8.66 -9.28 -8.19
CA GLN A 38 7.99 -9.79 -6.98
C GLN A 38 8.48 -9.08 -5.73
N TYR A 39 9.79 -8.83 -5.62
CA TYR A 39 10.35 -8.10 -4.49
C TYR A 39 9.80 -6.67 -4.41
N VAL A 40 9.74 -5.97 -5.54
CA VAL A 40 9.15 -4.62 -5.61
C VAL A 40 7.67 -4.64 -5.26
N ILE A 41 6.91 -5.63 -5.74
CA ILE A 41 5.48 -5.78 -5.41
C ILE A 41 5.30 -6.01 -3.91
N VAL A 42 6.10 -6.86 -3.27
CA VAL A 42 6.01 -7.11 -1.82
C VAL A 42 6.33 -5.84 -1.02
N GLN A 43 7.37 -5.09 -1.39
CA GLN A 43 7.66 -3.80 -0.75
C GLN A 43 6.52 -2.80 -0.95
N LEU A 44 5.97 -2.71 -2.16
CA LEU A 44 4.91 -1.77 -2.47
C LEU A 44 3.61 -2.10 -1.72
N THR A 45 3.29 -3.38 -1.58
CA THR A 45 2.15 -3.85 -0.77
C THR A 45 2.36 -3.53 0.70
N ALA A 46 3.54 -3.80 1.27
CA ALA A 46 3.83 -3.49 2.67
C ALA A 46 3.73 -1.98 2.96
N HIS A 47 4.23 -1.15 2.04
CA HIS A 47 4.15 0.30 2.15
C HIS A 47 2.72 0.84 1.96
N ASN A 48 1.88 0.17 1.17
CA ASN A 48 0.45 0.50 1.06
C ASN A 48 -0.31 0.13 2.34
N ASP A 49 -0.05 -1.04 2.91
CA ASP A 49 -0.69 -1.45 4.17
C ASP A 49 -0.36 -0.48 5.31
N GLU A 50 0.91 -0.04 5.42
CA GLU A 50 1.32 0.97 6.42
C GLU A 50 0.63 2.32 6.20
N GLN A 51 0.46 2.75 4.95
CA GLN A 51 -0.28 3.99 4.63
C GLN A 51 -1.77 3.88 4.92
N ILE A 52 -2.38 2.74 4.64
CA ILE A 52 -3.79 2.48 4.95
C ILE A 52 -4.02 2.51 6.47
N ASP A 53 -3.10 1.94 7.24
CA ASP A 53 -3.20 1.94 8.71
C ASP A 53 -3.05 3.35 9.28
N LYS A 54 -2.13 4.16 8.73
CA LYS A 54 -1.99 5.60 9.07
C LYS A 54 -3.23 6.41 8.71
N LEU A 55 -3.87 6.13 7.58
CA LEU A 55 -5.13 6.78 7.18
C LEU A 55 -6.26 6.43 8.15
N LYS A 56 -6.43 5.16 8.50
CA LYS A 56 -7.42 4.72 9.50
C LYS A 56 -7.19 5.37 10.87
N LEU A 57 -5.93 5.45 11.30
CA LEU A 57 -5.57 6.12 12.55
C LEU A 57 -5.91 7.62 12.51
N SER A 58 -5.62 8.29 11.39
CA SER A 58 -5.96 9.70 11.18
C SER A 58 -7.48 9.94 11.21
N ASP A 59 -8.27 9.08 10.56
CA ASP A 59 -9.73 9.18 10.57
C ASP A 59 -10.30 8.95 11.97
N ALA A 60 -9.81 7.93 12.70
CA ALA A 60 -10.20 7.68 14.08
C ALA A 60 -9.84 8.85 15.01
N LEU A 61 -8.66 9.47 14.79
CA LEU A 61 -8.23 10.63 15.56
C LEU A 61 -9.11 11.85 15.28
N ARG A 62 -9.51 12.05 14.02
CA ARG A 62 -10.41 13.13 13.59
C ARG A 62 -11.80 12.96 14.20
N GLU A 63 -12.33 11.75 14.20
CA GLU A 63 -13.63 11.44 14.84
C GLU A 63 -13.58 11.72 16.34
N LYS A 64 -12.54 11.22 17.04
CA LYS A 64 -12.31 11.48 18.46
C LYS A 64 -12.22 12.97 18.78
N LEU A 65 -11.50 13.74 17.96
CA LEU A 65 -11.36 15.20 18.13
C LEU A 65 -12.67 15.93 17.89
N GLN A 66 -13.48 15.49 16.91
CA GLN A 66 -14.79 16.07 16.67
C GLN A 66 -15.74 15.83 17.85
N THR A 67 -15.81 14.59 18.37
CA THR A 67 -16.63 14.29 19.55
C THR A 67 -16.18 15.06 20.79
N ALA A 68 -14.87 15.18 21.00
CA ALA A 68 -14.32 15.97 22.10
C ALA A 68 -14.71 17.46 21.98
N ARG A 69 -14.65 18.03 20.77
CA ARG A 69 -15.07 19.40 20.52
C ARG A 69 -16.56 19.62 20.78
N GLU A 70 -17.42 18.72 20.31
CA GLU A 70 -18.87 18.79 20.55
C GLU A 70 -19.21 18.69 22.04
N THR A 71 -18.48 17.86 22.78
CA THR A 71 -18.63 17.73 24.25
C THR A 71 -18.21 19.01 24.96
N ILE A 72 -17.06 19.59 24.59
CA ILE A 72 -16.57 20.85 25.15
C ILE A 72 -17.53 22.00 24.85
N ASP A 73 -18.02 22.12 23.62
CA ASP A 73 -18.99 23.16 23.25
C ASP A 73 -20.28 23.03 24.07
N LYS A 74 -20.76 21.80 24.29
CA LYS A 74 -21.95 21.54 25.12
C LYS A 74 -21.72 21.92 26.59
N ASP A 75 -20.57 21.54 27.15
CA ASP A 75 -20.21 21.89 28.53
C ASP A 75 -20.04 23.41 28.68
N LEU A 76 -19.47 24.09 27.68
CA LEU A 76 -19.28 25.53 27.70
C LEU A 76 -20.61 26.28 27.63
N ILE A 77 -21.55 25.82 26.80
CA ILE A 77 -22.93 26.33 26.76
C ILE A 77 -23.64 26.10 28.10
N SER A 78 -23.52 24.90 28.67
CA SER A 78 -24.10 24.58 29.97
C SER A 78 -23.55 25.50 31.07
N MET A 79 -22.23 25.68 31.09
CA MET A 79 -21.56 26.56 32.05
C MET A 79 -21.99 28.02 31.87
N GLN A 80 -22.22 28.46 30.64
CA GLN A 80 -22.76 29.79 30.35
C GLN A 80 -24.18 29.96 30.91
N TYR A 81 -25.04 28.95 30.74
CA TYR A 81 -26.38 28.94 31.31
C TYR A 81 -26.34 28.98 32.83
N ASP A 82 -25.52 28.16 33.47
CA ASP A 82 -25.35 28.16 34.94
C ASP A 82 -24.83 29.51 35.45
N PHE A 83 -23.92 30.15 34.71
CA PHE A 83 -23.43 31.49 35.04
C PHE A 83 -24.55 32.55 34.95
N VAL A 84 -25.32 32.55 33.87
CA VAL A 84 -26.43 33.49 33.67
C VAL A 84 -27.51 33.26 34.73
N GLU A 85 -27.85 32.00 35.02
CA GLU A 85 -28.81 31.65 36.06
C GLU A 85 -28.33 32.10 37.44
N THR A 86 -27.05 31.92 37.75
CA THR A 86 -26.44 32.37 39.01
C THR A 86 -26.47 33.88 39.13
N LEU A 87 -26.17 34.61 38.05
CA LEU A 87 -26.20 36.07 38.05
C LEU A 87 -27.65 36.61 38.14
N ALA A 88 -28.61 35.95 37.49
CA ALA A 88 -30.04 36.27 37.58
C ALA A 88 -30.59 36.00 38.99
N LYS A 89 -30.24 34.86 39.62
CA LYS A 89 -30.57 34.53 41.02
C LYS A 89 -30.03 35.56 42.02
N ASN A 90 -28.91 36.21 41.69
CA ASN A 90 -28.32 37.27 42.49
C ASN A 90 -28.79 38.69 42.09
N ASN A 91 -29.79 38.82 41.21
CA ASN A 91 -30.33 40.11 40.71
C ASN A 91 -29.26 41.03 40.06
N LEU A 92 -28.14 40.46 39.58
CA LEU A 92 -27.04 41.20 38.97
C LEU A 92 -27.29 41.50 37.49
N ILE A 93 -28.27 40.83 36.88
CA ILE A 93 -28.74 41.05 35.51
C ILE A 93 -30.26 40.92 35.50
N LYS A 94 -30.94 41.74 34.70
CA LYS A 94 -32.41 41.86 34.62
C LYS A 94 -32.95 41.23 33.35
#